data_AF-A0A0S7EPJ4-F1
#
_entry.id   AF-A0A0S7EPJ4-F1
#
_cell.length_a   1.000
_cell.length_b   1.000
_cell.length_c   1.000
_cell.angle_alpha   90.00
_cell.angle_beta   90.00
_cell.angle_gamma   90.00
#
_symmetry.space_group_name_H-M   'P 1'
#
loop_
_entity.id
_entity.type
_entity.pdbx_description
1 polymer ?
#
loop_
_entity_poly.entity_id
_entity_poly.type
_entity_poly.pdbx_seq_one_letter_code
_entity_poly.pdbx_strand_id
1 'polypeptide(L)'
;QLAGEGGTTTGPNNQRLPSGGAIPSHLQCVNMNVVAAGVFEPYSGFIFGATSQNKDICYGDDGGAAVHNGMIYGVISHGGTDACQKPVAIMDVCEYKQWIKRITELQ
;
A
#
# COMPACT_ATOMS: atom_id res chain seq x y z
N GLN A 1 3.34 -8.87 2.60
CA GLN A 1 3.20 -8.85 1.13
C GLN A 1 2.19 -7.78 0.78
N LEU A 2 2.46 -6.98 -0.25
CA LEU A 2 1.47 -6.13 -0.90
C LEU A 2 1.06 -6.78 -2.22
N ALA A 3 -0.19 -6.61 -2.63
CA ALA A 3 -0.70 -7.09 -3.91
C ALA A 3 -1.56 -6.03 -4.58
N GLY A 4 -1.44 -5.91 -5.90
CA GLY A 4 -2.18 -4.95 -6.71
C GLY A 4 -1.90 -5.09 -8.20
N GLU A 5 -2.63 -4.31 -9.00
CA GLU A 5 -2.55 -4.31 -10.47
C GLU A 5 -1.75 -3.11 -10.99
N GLY A 6 -1.03 -2.39 -10.12
CA GLY A 6 -0.21 -1.25 -10.51
C GLY A 6 0.92 -1.63 -11.46
N GLY A 7 1.41 -0.62 -12.19
CA GLY A 7 2.56 -0.78 -13.09
C GLY A 7 3.81 -1.26 -12.34
N THR A 8 4.56 -2.18 -12.94
CA THR A 8 5.76 -2.79 -12.35
C THR A 8 7.08 -2.09 -12.71
N THR A 9 7.00 -1.04 -13.53
CA THR A 9 8.16 -0.28 -14.00
C THR A 9 7.94 1.22 -13.78
N THR A 10 9.06 1.92 -13.58
CA THR A 10 9.09 3.37 -13.47
C THR A 10 9.69 3.98 -14.73
N GLY A 11 9.35 5.24 -15.00
CA GLY A 11 10.05 6.08 -15.96
C GLY A 11 11.41 6.56 -15.44
N PRO A 12 12.08 7.44 -16.21
CA PRO A 12 13.32 8.10 -15.78
C PRO A 12 13.16 8.80 -14.43
N ASN A 13 14.25 8.86 -13.65
CA ASN A 13 14.28 9.51 -12.33
C ASN A 13 13.24 8.97 -11.33
N ASN A 14 12.90 7.67 -11.43
CA ASN A 14 11.88 7.01 -10.59
C ASN A 14 10.47 7.58 -10.70
N GLN A 15 10.15 8.31 -11.77
CA GLN A 15 8.80 8.81 -11.99
C GLN A 15 7.85 7.64 -12.25
N ARG A 16 6.71 7.60 -11.55
CA ARG A 16 5.67 6.61 -11.85
C ARG A 16 5.10 6.90 -13.24
N LEU A 17 4.84 5.85 -14.01
CA LEU A 17 4.18 5.98 -15.31
C LEU A 17 2.76 6.54 -15.09
N PRO A 18 2.25 7.43 -15.95
CA PRO A 18 0.94 8.05 -15.77
C PRO A 18 -0.20 7.04 -15.84
N SER A 19 -1.39 7.45 -15.38
CA SER A 19 -2.63 6.68 -15.54
C SER A 19 -2.90 6.41 -17.03
N GLY A 20 -2.94 5.13 -17.41
CA GLY A 20 -3.00 4.68 -18.81
C GLY A 20 -1.68 4.12 -19.36
N GLY A 21 -0.60 4.11 -18.57
CA GLY A 21 0.57 3.28 -18.83
C GLY A 21 0.21 1.78 -18.87
N ALA A 22 1.12 0.94 -19.35
CA ALA A 22 0.89 -0.50 -19.42
C ALA A 22 0.60 -1.09 -18.03
N ILE A 23 -0.65 -1.48 -17.81
CA ILE A 23 -1.11 -2.21 -16.63
C ILE A 23 -0.85 -3.71 -16.90
N PRO A 24 -0.19 -4.44 -15.97
CA PRO A 24 -0.01 -5.87 -16.11
C PRO A 24 -1.36 -6.59 -16.21
N SER A 25 -1.46 -7.63 -17.05
CA SER A 25 -2.69 -8.42 -17.20
C SER A 25 -2.96 -9.39 -16.05
N HIS A 26 -2.07 -9.41 -15.07
CA HIS A 26 -2.08 -10.34 -13.95
C HIS A 26 -1.68 -9.62 -12.67
N LEU A 27 -2.31 -9.99 -11.57
CA LEU A 27 -2.01 -9.49 -10.23
C LEU A 27 -0.52 -9.61 -9.91
N GLN A 28 0.03 -8.52 -9.38
CA GLN A 28 1.43 -8.43 -8.96
C GLN A 28 1.52 -8.46 -7.44
N CYS A 29 2.62 -9.02 -6.93
CA CYS A 29 2.85 -9.17 -5.50
C CYS A 29 4.30 -8.82 -5.13
N VAL A 30 4.47 -8.16 -3.99
CA VAL A 30 5.78 -7.75 -3.48
C VAL A 30 5.89 -7.99 -1.97
N ASN A 31 7.05 -8.45 -1.53
CA ASN A 31 7.40 -8.46 -0.10
C ASN A 31 8.11 -7.16 0.28
N MET A 32 7.58 -6.50 1.31
CA MET A 32 8.12 -5.29 1.92
C MET A 32 8.30 -5.48 3.43
N ASN A 33 9.17 -4.67 4.02
CA ASN A 33 9.41 -4.62 5.46
C ASN A 33 8.68 -3.43 6.08
N VAL A 34 8.03 -3.64 7.22
CA VAL A 34 7.46 -2.55 8.02
C VAL A 34 8.60 -1.77 8.70
N VAL A 35 8.58 -0.45 8.58
CA VAL A 35 9.65 0.44 9.11
C VAL A 35 9.14 1.51 10.06
N ALA A 36 7.82 1.74 10.09
CA ALA A 36 7.15 2.61 11.06
C ALA A 36 5.72 2.09 11.26
N ALA A 37 5.13 2.24 12.44
CA ALA A 37 3.75 1.82 12.73
C ALA A 37 3.12 2.74 13.79
N GLY A 38 1.78 2.77 13.85
CA GLY A 38 1.05 3.60 14.81
C GLY A 38 1.20 5.11 14.58
N VAL A 39 1.45 5.53 13.33
CA VAL A 39 1.61 6.95 12.98
C VAL A 39 0.26 7.51 12.57
N PHE A 40 -0.15 8.62 13.16
CA PHE A 40 -1.32 9.37 12.68
C PHE A 40 -0.87 10.41 11.66
N GLU A 41 -1.36 10.31 10.43
CA GLU A 41 -1.12 11.26 9.36
C GLU A 41 -2.41 12.05 9.06
N PRO A 42 -2.35 13.40 8.98
CA PRO A 42 -3.49 14.20 8.55
C PRO A 42 -4.05 13.72 7.20
N TYR A 43 -5.37 13.63 7.08
CA TYR A 43 -6.12 13.13 5.91
C TYR A 43 -6.06 11.62 5.64
N SER A 44 -4.98 10.92 6.03
CA SER A 44 -4.84 9.46 5.84
C SER A 44 -5.26 8.64 7.07
N GLY A 45 -5.24 9.24 8.26
CA GLY A 45 -5.58 8.56 9.52
C GLY A 45 -4.39 7.78 10.10
N PHE A 46 -4.68 6.65 10.77
CA PHE A 46 -3.63 5.79 11.31
C PHE A 46 -3.01 4.93 10.21
N ILE A 47 -1.68 5.04 10.07
CA ILE A 47 -0.90 4.34 9.05
C ILE A 47 0.32 3.64 9.66
N PHE A 48 0.85 2.68 8.91
CA PHE A 48 2.21 2.18 9.04
C PHE A 48 2.96 2.33 7.71
N GLY A 49 4.28 2.47 7.81
CA GLY A 49 5.18 2.61 6.67
C GLY A 49 5.81 1.28 6.29
N ALA A 50 5.84 0.95 5.00
CA ALA A 50 6.55 -0.22 4.48
C ALA A 50 7.51 0.13 3.34
N THR A 51 8.66 -0.54 3.27
CA THR A 51 9.65 -0.31 2.21
C THR A 51 10.43 -1.58 1.87
N SER A 52 10.99 -1.62 0.66
CA SER A 52 11.96 -2.61 0.21
C SER A 52 12.80 -2.01 -0.92
N GLN A 53 14.00 -2.53 -1.12
CA GLN A 53 14.88 -2.06 -2.18
C GLN A 53 14.25 -2.31 -3.56
N ASN A 54 14.16 -1.26 -4.39
CA ASN A 54 13.62 -1.28 -5.76
C ASN A 54 12.18 -1.83 -5.85
N LYS A 55 11.37 -1.63 -4.81
CA LYS A 55 9.95 -1.99 -4.81
C LYS A 55 9.14 -0.86 -4.20
N ASP A 56 8.02 -0.58 -4.84
CA ASP A 56 7.08 0.44 -4.41
C ASP A 56 5.68 0.06 -4.93
N ILE A 57 4.67 0.83 -4.54
CA ILE A 57 3.36 0.82 -5.17
C ILE A 57 3.33 1.77 -6.38
N CYS A 58 2.36 1.58 -7.26
CA CYS A 58 2.10 2.43 -8.41
C CYS A 58 0.60 2.81 -8.48
N TYR A 59 0.24 3.65 -9.46
CA TYR A 59 -1.16 3.99 -9.69
C TYR A 59 -1.97 2.71 -9.96
N GLY A 60 -3.10 2.57 -9.24
CA GLY A 60 -3.96 1.39 -9.29
C GLY A 60 -3.79 0.43 -8.10
N ASP A 61 -2.73 0.59 -7.29
CA ASP A 61 -2.54 -0.23 -6.08
C ASP A 61 -3.28 0.33 -4.85
N ASP A 62 -3.67 1.60 -4.86
CA ASP A 62 -4.40 2.23 -3.76
C ASP A 62 -5.71 1.46 -3.46
N GLY A 63 -5.96 1.17 -2.19
CA GLY A 63 -7.05 0.29 -1.75
C GLY A 63 -6.71 -1.20 -1.71
N GLY A 64 -5.56 -1.61 -2.27
CA GLY A 64 -5.06 -2.98 -2.21
C GLY A 64 -4.64 -3.41 -0.80
N ALA A 65 -4.52 -4.72 -0.58
CA ALA A 65 -4.27 -5.27 0.75
C ALA A 65 -2.77 -5.45 1.06
N ALA A 66 -2.38 -5.06 2.27
CA ALA A 66 -1.15 -5.50 2.91
C ALA A 66 -1.43 -6.75 3.76
N VAL A 67 -0.89 -7.89 3.34
CA VAL A 67 -1.18 -9.21 3.93
C VAL A 67 0.07 -9.79 4.59
N HIS A 68 -0.12 -10.36 5.78
CA HIS A 68 0.88 -11.17 6.46
C HIS A 68 0.20 -12.38 7.11
N ASN A 69 0.77 -13.58 6.95
CA ASN A 69 0.25 -14.84 7.49
C ASN A 69 -1.27 -15.06 7.26
N GLY A 70 -1.74 -14.77 6.04
CA GLY A 70 -3.15 -14.96 5.66
C GLY A 70 -4.13 -13.93 6.25
N MET A 71 -3.65 -12.87 6.89
CA MET A 71 -4.47 -11.81 7.45
C MET A 71 -4.17 -10.46 6.79
N ILE A 72 -5.20 -9.62 6.65
CA ILE A 72 -5.07 -8.23 6.21
C ILE A 72 -4.64 -7.39 7.41
N TYR A 73 -3.46 -6.79 7.30
CA TYR A 73 -2.93 -5.86 8.30
C TYR A 73 -3.07 -4.41 7.87
N GLY A 74 -3.23 -4.15 6.57
CA GLY A 74 -3.39 -2.79 6.09
C GLY A 74 -4.03 -2.66 4.73
N VAL A 75 -4.43 -1.43 4.41
CA VAL A 75 -4.94 -1.01 3.11
C VAL A 75 -3.98 0.01 2.53
N ILE A 76 -3.48 -0.24 1.32
CA ILE A 76 -2.52 0.65 0.64
C ILE A 76 -3.18 2.02 0.46
N SER A 77 -2.54 3.09 0.92
CA SER A 77 -3.10 4.45 0.87
C SER A 77 -2.42 5.29 -0.20
N HIS A 78 -1.10 5.43 -0.13
CA HIS A 78 -0.32 6.23 -1.07
C HIS A 78 1.19 5.99 -0.91
N GLY A 79 1.96 6.44 -1.90
CA GLY A 79 3.42 6.43 -1.89
C GLY A 79 3.99 7.85 -1.94
N GLY A 80 5.32 7.97 -1.90
CA GLY A 80 5.99 9.24 -2.18
C GLY A 80 5.78 9.71 -3.62
N THR A 81 6.14 10.96 -3.95
CA THR A 81 6.04 11.50 -5.32
C THR A 81 6.77 10.65 -6.34
N ASP A 82 8.04 10.33 -6.06
CA ASP A 82 8.86 9.44 -6.88
C ASP A 82 8.94 8.06 -6.25
N ALA A 83 9.01 7.04 -7.10
CA ALA A 83 9.04 5.66 -6.65
C ALA A 83 10.34 5.33 -5.89
N CYS A 84 10.25 4.40 -4.94
CA CYS A 84 11.32 3.87 -4.11
C CYS A 84 12.04 4.92 -3.23
N GLN A 85 11.54 6.14 -3.11
CA GLN A 85 12.18 7.22 -2.33
C GLN A 85 11.67 7.34 -0.90
N LYS A 86 10.42 6.95 -0.65
CA LYS A 86 9.78 7.01 0.68
C LYS A 86 9.09 5.68 0.97
N PRO A 87 8.93 5.31 2.26
CA PRO A 87 8.06 4.20 2.61
C PRO A 87 6.64 4.43 2.08
N VAL A 88 5.99 3.36 1.66
CA VAL A 88 4.58 3.33 1.31
C VAL A 88 3.77 3.54 2.58
N ALA A 89 2.81 4.46 2.55
CA ALA A 89 1.85 4.66 3.62
C ALA A 89 0.68 3.69 3.44
N ILE A 90 0.42 2.90 4.48
CA ILE A 90 -0.60 1.85 4.48
C ILE A 90 -1.48 2.09 5.71
N MET A 91 -2.79 2.21 5.52
CA MET A 91 -3.74 2.36 6.62
C MET A 91 -3.64 1.15 7.55
N ASP A 92 -3.50 1.40 8.85
CA ASP A 92 -3.37 0.35 9.85
C ASP A 92 -4.74 -0.23 10.20
N VAL A 93 -5.08 -1.38 9.62
CA VAL A 93 -6.38 -2.02 9.84
C VAL A 93 -6.62 -2.34 11.32
N CYS A 94 -5.57 -2.51 12.13
CA CYS A 94 -5.70 -2.79 13.57
C CYS A 94 -6.45 -1.68 14.30
N GLU A 95 -6.18 -0.42 13.96
CA GLU A 95 -6.81 0.77 14.56
C GLU A 95 -8.29 0.90 14.16
N TYR A 96 -8.69 0.28 13.05
CA TYR A 96 -10.06 0.33 12.54
C TYR A 96 -10.87 -0.93 12.81
N LYS A 97 -10.33 -1.96 13.47
CA LYS A 97 -11.02 -3.25 13.69
C LYS A 97 -12.38 -3.10 14.37
N GLN A 98 -12.48 -2.24 15.39
CA GLN A 98 -13.75 -2.03 16.09
C GLN A 98 -14.80 -1.38 15.18
N TRP A 99 -14.38 -0.40 14.38
CA TRP A 99 -15.25 0.24 13.40
C TRP A 99 -15.70 -0.75 12.32
N ILE A 100 -14.78 -1.55 11.76
CA ILE A 100 -15.10 -2.60 10.78
C ILE A 100 -16.13 -3.56 11.36
N LYS A 101 -15.86 -4.14 12.55
CA LYS A 101 -16.77 -5.05 13.24
C LYS A 101 -18.17 -4.47 13.41
N ARG A 102 -18.25 -3.21 13.84
CA ARG A 102 -19.52 -2.50 14.05
C ARG A 102 -20.31 -2.34 12.75
N ILE A 103 -19.66 -2.00 11.64
CA ILE A 103 -20.33 -1.75 10.36
C ILE A 103 -20.71 -3.04 9.65
N THR A 104 -19.91 -4.09 9.78
CA THR A 104 -20.16 -5.38 9.13
C THR A 104 -20.92 -6.38 10.01
N GLU A 105 -21.29 -5.98 11.24
CA GLU A 105 -21.94 -6.85 12.23
C GLU A 105 -21.15 -8.14 12.53
N LEU A 106 -19.81 -8.07 12.41
CA LEU A 106 -18.93 -9.19 12.77
C LEU A 106 -18.75 -9.21 14.29
N GLN A 107 -19.13 -10.34 14.90
CA GLN A 107 -18.99 -10.57 16.34
C GLN A 107 -17.50 -10.68 16.75
#